data_AF-A0AAV4ZXY2-F1
#
_entry.id   AF-A0AAV4ZXY2-F1
#
_cell.length_a   1.000
_cell.length_b   1.000
_cell.length_c   1.000
_cell.angle_alpha   90.00
_cell.angle_beta   90.00
_cell.angle_gamma   90.00
#
_symmetry.space_group_name_H-M   'P 1'
#
loop_
_entity.id
_entity.type
_entity.pdbx_description
1 polymer ?
#
loop_
_entity_poly.entity_id
_entity_poly.type
_entity_poly.pdbx_seq_one_letter_code
_entity_poly.pdbx_strand_id
1 'polypeptide(L)'
;MLPSPALSGRKRGHGGLHLHPSSLRQRSRITNLGVVLLVSFLCFSLLFNLRQWLSASDDHHYHIPAISHNTDSHEADQNSILLSTNEPVKAKRLIIVAGHAIWKGCLPEKRLDDEDWERGQTRESSVSSEGESYLRLAIESNLFHNGFLPFERATSEDYAMDSYQNLLFSIARYHELTGAYPENITVIGYEMKRRRFEELHLPALRWPKDRFKYIGIDEQGDTTMQYKGENENAFLPFSKDIYGCHDLLLAKRRHRNPSRRFHPYHISAPELTGLLNWCPGYQAGYNAIYPGHLPW
;
A
#
# COMPACT_ATOMS: atom_id res chain seq x y z
N MET A 1 -39.54 -3.54 -55.16
CA MET A 1 -40.42 -4.71 -55.36
C MET A 1 -39.68 -5.94 -54.88
N LEU A 2 -40.36 -6.69 -54.00
CA LEU A 2 -40.05 -7.98 -53.38
C LEU A 2 -39.87 -9.12 -54.43
N PRO A 3 -39.36 -10.35 -54.10
CA PRO A 3 -39.88 -11.17 -53.01
C PRO A 3 -38.94 -12.06 -52.17
N SER A 4 -39.55 -12.49 -51.06
CA SER A 4 -39.11 -13.35 -49.95
C SER A 4 -38.84 -14.82 -50.31
N PRO A 5 -38.43 -15.63 -49.31
CA PRO A 5 -39.43 -16.61 -48.83
C PRO A 5 -39.51 -16.82 -47.30
N ALA A 6 -40.73 -17.19 -46.91
CA ALA A 6 -41.20 -18.10 -45.85
C ALA A 6 -40.93 -17.82 -44.36
N LEU A 7 -42.03 -17.39 -43.71
CA LEU A 7 -42.32 -17.53 -42.28
C LEU A 7 -42.54 -19.01 -41.87
N SER A 8 -42.01 -19.40 -40.71
CA SER A 8 -42.64 -20.35 -39.79
C SER A 8 -42.21 -20.04 -38.37
N GLY A 9 -43.16 -19.64 -37.53
CA GLY A 9 -42.91 -19.16 -36.17
C GLY A 9 -42.84 -20.27 -35.13
N ARG A 10 -41.99 -20.06 -34.11
CA ARG A 10 -42.26 -20.58 -32.76
C ARG A 10 -41.57 -19.71 -31.71
N LYS A 11 -42.39 -19.05 -30.88
CA LYS A 11 -41.99 -18.29 -29.68
C LYS A 11 -41.23 -19.20 -28.71
N ARG A 12 -40.05 -18.79 -28.24
CA ARG A 12 -39.52 -19.19 -26.92
C ARG A 12 -38.87 -17.97 -26.25
N GLY A 13 -39.41 -17.68 -25.07
CA GLY A 13 -39.14 -16.47 -24.30
C GLY A 13 -37.80 -16.45 -23.58
N HIS A 14 -37.50 -15.25 -23.10
CA HIS A 14 -36.41 -14.91 -22.20
C HIS A 14 -36.39 -15.83 -20.97
N GLY A 15 -35.32 -16.59 -20.83
CA GLY A 15 -34.97 -17.24 -19.56
C GLY A 15 -34.29 -16.22 -18.65
N GLY A 16 -35.09 -15.55 -17.82
CA GLY A 16 -34.56 -14.84 -16.65
C GLY A 16 -33.91 -15.84 -15.70
N LEU A 17 -32.74 -15.47 -15.16
CA LEU A 17 -32.08 -16.14 -14.05
C LEU A 17 -32.94 -16.01 -12.78
N HIS A 18 -33.92 -16.88 -12.63
CA HIS A 18 -34.60 -17.10 -11.35
C HIS A 18 -33.68 -17.93 -10.45
N LEU A 19 -32.97 -17.26 -9.54
CA LEU A 19 -32.37 -17.90 -8.37
C LEU A 19 -33.49 -18.53 -7.52
N HIS A 20 -33.59 -19.85 -7.59
CA HIS A 20 -34.58 -20.63 -6.84
C HIS A 20 -34.10 -20.75 -5.36
N PRO A 21 -34.90 -20.32 -4.36
CA PRO A 21 -34.50 -20.34 -2.94
C PRO A 21 -34.19 -21.73 -2.36
N SER A 22 -34.46 -22.81 -3.10
CA SER A 22 -34.26 -24.19 -2.65
C SER A 22 -32.80 -24.65 -2.65
N SER A 23 -31.88 -23.94 -3.33
CA SER A 23 -30.44 -24.26 -3.25
C SER A 23 -29.84 -23.89 -1.88
N LEU A 24 -30.44 -22.94 -1.16
CA LEU A 24 -30.00 -22.51 0.17
C LEU A 24 -30.58 -23.36 1.32
N ARG A 25 -31.31 -24.44 0.99
CA ARG A 25 -31.80 -25.44 1.96
C ARG A 25 -31.39 -26.86 1.58
N GLN A 26 -30.36 -27.01 0.76
CA GLN A 26 -29.80 -28.33 0.48
C GLN A 26 -29.11 -28.83 1.76
N ARG A 27 -29.70 -29.86 2.38
CA ARG A 27 -29.14 -30.49 3.59
C ARG A 27 -27.72 -30.94 3.28
N SER A 28 -26.78 -30.51 4.11
CA SER A 28 -25.41 -30.99 4.11
C SER A 28 -25.42 -32.52 4.11
N ARG A 29 -24.80 -33.15 3.11
CA ARG A 29 -24.63 -34.62 3.02
C ARG A 29 -23.45 -35.08 3.86
N ILE A 30 -23.21 -34.45 5.01
CA ILE A 30 -22.23 -34.93 5.97
C ILE A 30 -22.85 -36.14 6.66
N THR A 31 -22.25 -37.31 6.45
CA THR A 31 -22.62 -38.53 7.16
C THR A 31 -22.35 -38.35 8.66
N ASN A 32 -23.03 -39.10 9.51
CA ASN A 32 -22.74 -39.09 10.96
C ASN A 32 -21.24 -39.35 11.23
N LEU A 33 -20.58 -40.14 10.38
CA LEU A 33 -19.14 -40.36 10.38
C LEU A 33 -18.34 -39.07 10.12
N GLY A 34 -18.76 -38.26 9.14
CA GLY A 34 -18.11 -36.98 8.85
C GLY A 34 -18.24 -35.97 10.00
N VAL A 35 -19.37 -35.94 10.71
CA VAL A 35 -19.52 -35.10 11.91
C VAL A 35 -18.58 -35.57 13.01
N VAL A 36 -18.50 -36.88 13.26
CA VAL A 36 -17.60 -37.46 14.28
C VAL A 36 -16.14 -37.16 13.96
N LEU A 37 -15.73 -37.27 12.70
CA LEU A 37 -14.36 -36.95 12.29
C LEU A 37 -14.04 -35.47 12.48
N LEU A 38 -14.94 -34.56 12.09
CA LEU A 38 -14.73 -33.12 12.26
C LEU A 38 -14.64 -32.71 13.73
N VAL A 39 -15.51 -33.26 14.58
CA VAL A 39 -15.47 -33.02 16.04
C VAL A 39 -14.19 -33.60 16.64
N SER A 40 -13.75 -34.78 16.20
CA SER A 40 -12.50 -35.39 16.65
C SER A 40 -11.28 -34.52 16.30
N PHE A 41 -11.18 -34.03 15.06
CA PHE A 41 -10.11 -33.12 14.65
C PHE A 41 -10.13 -31.79 15.41
N LEU A 42 -11.33 -31.23 15.64
CA LEU A 42 -11.48 -30.02 16.45
C LEU A 42 -11.00 -30.24 17.88
N CYS A 43 -11.42 -31.33 18.54
CA CYS A 43 -11.01 -31.66 19.89
C CYS A 43 -9.50 -31.92 19.98
N PHE A 44 -8.92 -32.63 19.02
CA PHE A 44 -7.48 -32.90 18.99
C PHE A 44 -6.67 -31.60 18.84
N SER A 45 -7.11 -30.71 17.94
CA SER A 45 -6.50 -29.39 17.76
C SER A 45 -6.60 -28.54 19.03
N LEU A 46 -7.77 -28.52 19.67
CA LEU A 46 -8.00 -27.76 20.89
C LEU A 46 -7.13 -28.29 22.04
N LEU A 47 -7.04 -29.61 22.21
CA LEU A 47 -6.21 -30.23 23.24
C LEU A 47 -4.72 -30.01 23.02
N PHE A 48 -4.25 -30.04 21.77
CA PHE A 48 -2.85 -29.78 21.45
C PHE A 48 -2.47 -28.32 21.74
N ASN A 49 -3.32 -27.37 21.32
CA ASN A 49 -3.10 -25.95 21.59
C ASN A 49 -3.22 -25.62 23.08
N LEU A 50 -4.18 -26.22 23.80
CA LEU A 50 -4.32 -26.03 25.24
C LEU A 50 -3.14 -26.65 26.02
N ARG A 51 -2.62 -27.80 25.58
CA ARG A 51 -1.43 -28.41 26.18
C ARG A 51 -0.19 -27.55 25.97
N GLN A 52 0.03 -27.02 24.77
CA GLN A 52 1.13 -26.08 24.50
C GLN A 52 1.03 -24.83 25.37
N TRP A 53 -0.18 -24.29 25.53
CA TRP A 53 -0.44 -23.12 26.37
C TRP A 53 -0.23 -23.40 27.86
N LEU A 54 -0.68 -24.55 28.36
CA LEU A 54 -0.49 -24.97 29.76
C LEU A 54 0.96 -25.41 30.04
N SER A 55 1.69 -25.96 29.06
CA SER A 55 3.12 -26.26 29.18
C SER A 55 4.02 -25.02 29.03
N ALA A 56 3.50 -23.88 28.57
CA ALA A 56 4.25 -22.62 28.49
C ALA A 56 4.36 -21.90 29.85
N SER A 57 3.88 -22.51 30.94
CA SER A 57 4.05 -22.03 32.31
C SER A 57 4.96 -22.97 33.09
N ASP A 58 6.21 -23.14 32.65
CA ASP A 58 7.27 -23.48 33.59
C ASP A 58 8.61 -22.92 33.10
N ASP A 59 9.23 -22.17 34.00
CA ASP A 59 10.44 -21.37 33.84
C ASP A 59 11.66 -22.30 33.66
N HIS A 60 12.32 -22.22 32.50
CA HIS A 60 13.60 -22.90 32.30
C HIS A 60 14.68 -21.91 31.87
N HIS A 61 15.38 -21.40 32.88
CA HIS A 61 16.77 -20.98 32.82
C HIS A 61 17.61 -22.01 32.06
N TYR A 62 18.06 -21.66 30.86
CA TYR A 62 19.11 -22.40 30.16
C TYR A 62 20.47 -21.74 30.40
N HIS A 63 21.30 -22.42 31.18
CA HIS A 63 22.74 -22.22 31.20
C HIS A 63 23.34 -22.67 29.85
N ILE A 64 24.11 -21.79 29.21
CA ILE A 64 24.89 -22.09 28.00
C ILE A 64 26.28 -22.59 28.42
N PRO A 65 26.72 -23.81 28.02
CA PRO A 65 28.12 -24.19 28.09
C PRO A 65 28.88 -23.59 26.89
N ALA A 66 29.96 -22.89 27.18
CA ALA A 66 30.87 -22.38 26.16
C ALA A 66 31.62 -23.54 25.49
N ILE A 67 31.40 -23.75 24.19
CA ILE A 67 32.30 -24.53 23.32
C ILE A 67 32.42 -23.79 21.98
N SER A 68 33.66 -23.39 21.67
CA SER A 68 34.08 -22.81 20.40
C SER A 68 33.88 -23.78 19.24
N HIS A 69 33.47 -23.29 18.07
CA HIS A 69 34.18 -23.49 16.81
C HIS A 69 33.51 -22.69 15.66
N ASN A 70 34.35 -21.98 14.90
CA ASN A 70 34.05 -21.30 13.64
C ASN A 70 33.29 -22.18 12.65
N THR A 71 32.26 -21.65 11.98
CA THR A 71 32.06 -21.72 10.52
C THR A 71 30.79 -20.96 10.08
N ASP A 72 30.91 -20.30 8.93
CA ASP A 72 29.90 -19.54 8.20
C ASP A 72 28.56 -20.25 8.00
N SER A 73 27.46 -19.55 8.34
CA SER A 73 26.19 -19.56 7.61
C SER A 73 25.26 -18.51 8.22
N HIS A 74 25.13 -17.36 7.56
CA HIS A 74 24.16 -16.34 7.94
C HIS A 74 22.74 -16.80 7.55
N GLU A 75 22.09 -17.51 8.46
CA GLU A 75 20.65 -17.72 8.45
C GLU A 75 19.94 -16.37 8.65
N ALA A 76 19.02 -16.07 7.74
CA ALA A 76 18.17 -14.90 7.78
C ALA A 76 17.28 -14.93 9.02
N ASP A 77 17.60 -14.06 9.99
CA ASP A 77 16.81 -13.88 11.21
C ASP A 77 15.46 -13.22 10.86
N GLN A 78 14.39 -13.99 10.99
CA GLN A 78 13.00 -13.61 10.71
C GLN A 78 12.39 -12.67 11.76
N ASN A 79 13.20 -12.00 12.58
CA ASN A 79 12.75 -11.18 13.71
C ASN A 79 12.74 -9.66 13.44
N SER A 80 12.83 -9.21 12.20
CA SER A 80 12.98 -7.79 11.84
C SER A 80 11.69 -6.94 11.82
N ILE A 81 10.55 -7.39 12.36
CA ILE A 81 9.25 -6.67 12.24
C ILE A 81 8.71 -6.08 13.56
N LEU A 82 9.49 -6.05 14.64
CA LEU A 82 9.09 -5.36 15.88
C LEU A 82 10.18 -4.44 16.41
N LEU A 83 10.45 -3.34 15.70
CA LEU A 83 11.04 -2.16 16.34
C LEU A 83 9.97 -1.43 17.14
N SER A 84 9.62 -1.98 18.30
CA SER A 84 9.23 -1.14 19.43
C SER A 84 10.52 -0.65 20.07
N THR A 85 11.10 0.42 19.54
CA THR A 85 12.06 1.18 20.35
C THR A 85 11.24 1.81 21.48
N ASN A 86 11.55 1.46 22.73
CA ASN A 86 10.82 1.94 23.91
C ASN A 86 10.99 3.45 24.17
N GLU A 87 11.73 4.15 23.32
CA GLU A 87 11.86 5.60 23.32
C GLU A 87 11.24 6.15 22.03
N PRO A 88 10.19 7.00 22.12
CA PRO A 88 9.58 7.58 20.94
C PRO A 88 10.64 8.41 20.20
N VAL A 89 10.89 8.05 18.94
CA VAL A 89 11.78 8.81 18.07
C VAL A 89 11.26 10.25 18.01
N LYS A 90 11.95 11.16 18.71
CA LYS A 90 11.63 12.59 18.79
C LYS A 90 12.02 13.32 17.51
N ALA A 91 11.70 12.73 16.36
CA ALA A 91 11.76 13.42 15.09
C ALA A 91 10.61 14.45 15.06
N LYS A 92 10.90 15.63 14.51
CA LYS A 92 9.88 16.65 14.22
C LYS A 92 9.58 16.74 12.74
N ARG A 93 10.39 16.09 11.90
CA ARG A 93 10.37 16.25 10.44
C ARG A 93 10.23 14.91 9.77
N LEU A 94 9.26 14.81 8.87
CA LEU A 94 9.10 13.72 7.93
C LEU A 94 9.77 14.09 6.61
N ILE A 95 10.66 13.22 6.12
CA ILE A 95 11.24 13.30 4.77
C ILE A 95 10.65 12.16 3.96
N ILE A 96 10.02 12.49 2.83
CA ILE A 96 9.39 11.53 1.92
C ILE A 96 10.21 11.49 0.63
N VAL A 97 10.72 10.32 0.25
CA VAL A 97 11.37 10.11 -1.04
C VAL A 97 10.33 9.46 -1.97
N ALA A 98 9.76 10.25 -2.88
CA ALA A 98 8.65 9.83 -3.74
C ALA A 98 9.13 9.59 -5.18
N GLY A 99 9.32 8.33 -5.53
CA GLY A 99 9.79 7.88 -6.84
C GLY A 99 8.69 7.68 -7.91
N HIS A 100 9.04 6.94 -8.95
CA HIS A 100 8.09 6.34 -9.90
C HIS A 100 8.36 4.87 -10.22
N ALA A 101 9.63 4.47 -10.21
CA ALA A 101 10.10 3.11 -10.41
C ALA A 101 11.62 3.05 -10.17
N ILE A 102 12.13 1.85 -9.90
CA ILE A 102 13.57 1.57 -9.93
C ILE A 102 13.88 0.76 -11.19
N TRP A 103 14.80 1.26 -12.02
CA TRP A 103 15.29 0.50 -13.17
C TRP A 103 16.17 -0.65 -12.71
N LYS A 104 15.83 -1.87 -13.12
CA LYS A 104 16.58 -3.10 -12.83
C LYS A 104 17.27 -3.70 -14.04
N GLY A 105 17.18 -3.07 -15.20
CA GLY A 105 17.85 -3.55 -16.39
C GLY A 105 19.36 -3.57 -16.20
N CYS A 106 20.05 -4.39 -17.00
CA CYS A 106 21.51 -4.41 -17.05
C CYS A 106 22.08 -3.66 -18.27
N LEU A 107 21.20 -3.21 -19.18
CA LEU A 107 21.54 -2.53 -20.43
C LEU A 107 20.99 -1.09 -20.43
N PRO A 108 21.82 -0.06 -20.16
CA PRO A 108 21.36 1.33 -20.04
C PRO A 108 20.55 1.84 -21.24
N GLU A 109 20.81 1.35 -22.45
CA GLU A 109 20.02 1.64 -23.65
C GLU A 109 18.53 1.22 -23.55
N LYS A 110 18.20 0.21 -22.74
CA LYS A 110 16.82 -0.25 -22.50
C LYS A 110 16.11 0.50 -21.38
N ARG A 111 16.72 1.56 -20.82
CA ARG A 111 16.09 2.36 -19.74
C ARG A 111 14.83 3.11 -20.18
N LEU A 112 14.48 3.12 -21.45
CA LEU A 112 13.21 3.69 -21.92
C LEU A 112 12.11 2.62 -22.08
N ASP A 113 12.49 1.34 -22.02
CA ASP A 113 11.54 0.23 -22.08
C ASP A 113 10.96 0.00 -20.69
N ASP A 114 9.64 0.11 -20.58
CA ASP A 114 8.89 -0.05 -19.32
C ASP A 114 9.02 -1.45 -18.69
N GLU A 115 9.57 -2.44 -19.40
CA GLU A 115 9.75 -3.82 -18.94
C GLU A 115 10.74 -3.90 -17.77
N ASP A 116 11.87 -3.18 -17.88
CA ASP A 116 12.97 -3.23 -16.90
C ASP A 116 12.78 -2.24 -15.73
N TRP A 117 11.65 -1.52 -15.69
CA TRP A 117 11.30 -0.63 -14.59
C TRP A 117 10.39 -1.32 -13.57
N GLU A 118 10.88 -1.47 -12.35
CA GLU A 118 10.07 -1.92 -11.23
C GLU A 118 9.21 -0.78 -10.70
N ARG A 119 7.93 -0.86 -11.02
CA ARG A 119 6.87 0.03 -10.51
C ARG A 119 6.30 -0.45 -9.17
N GLY A 120 7.06 -1.27 -8.44
CA GLY A 120 6.62 -1.98 -7.23
C GLY A 120 5.45 -2.94 -7.45
N GLN A 121 4.81 -3.40 -6.37
CA GLN A 121 3.60 -4.25 -6.36
C GLN A 121 2.36 -3.65 -7.09
N THR A 122 2.52 -2.55 -7.83
CA THR A 122 1.53 -2.08 -8.80
C THR A 122 1.50 -2.92 -10.09
N ARG A 123 2.44 -3.88 -10.24
CA ARG A 123 2.43 -4.96 -11.24
C ARG A 123 2.24 -6.33 -10.57
N GLU A 124 1.50 -7.22 -11.22
CA GLU A 124 1.26 -8.59 -10.74
C GLU A 124 2.54 -9.42 -10.53
N SER A 125 3.60 -9.13 -11.28
CA SER A 125 4.88 -9.85 -11.23
C SER A 125 5.85 -9.33 -10.17
N SER A 126 5.58 -8.19 -9.54
CA SER A 126 6.50 -7.58 -8.59
C SER A 126 6.23 -8.06 -7.17
N VAL A 127 7.26 -8.61 -6.52
CA VAL A 127 7.15 -9.15 -5.14
C VAL A 127 7.31 -8.05 -4.07
N SER A 128 7.94 -6.92 -4.43
CA SER A 128 8.31 -5.84 -3.51
C SER A 128 7.65 -4.51 -3.88
N SER A 129 7.35 -3.67 -2.88
CA SER A 129 6.79 -2.33 -3.10
C SER A 129 7.85 -1.38 -3.69
N GLU A 130 7.43 -0.27 -4.29
CA GLU A 130 8.38 0.76 -4.74
C GLU A 130 9.18 1.33 -3.56
N GLY A 131 8.51 1.57 -2.42
CA GLY A 131 9.14 2.09 -1.20
C GLY A 131 10.19 1.14 -0.63
N GLU A 132 9.91 -0.17 -0.61
CA GLU A 132 10.86 -1.19 -0.16
C GLU A 132 12.06 -1.27 -1.10
N SER A 133 11.85 -1.16 -2.42
CA SER A 133 12.96 -1.13 -3.39
C SER A 133 13.88 0.08 -3.17
N TYR A 134 13.35 1.27 -2.85
CA TYR A 134 14.17 2.44 -2.50
C TYR A 134 14.93 2.25 -1.19
N LEU A 135 14.27 1.69 -0.18
CA LEU A 135 14.91 1.40 1.10
C LEU A 135 16.07 0.42 0.89
N ARG A 136 15.86 -0.64 0.10
CA ARG A 136 16.91 -1.60 -0.25
C ARG A 136 18.08 -0.94 -0.98
N LEU A 137 17.81 -0.09 -1.98
CA LEU A 137 18.88 0.64 -2.68
C LEU A 137 19.68 1.54 -1.72
N ALA A 138 19.01 2.21 -0.78
CA ALA A 138 19.68 3.03 0.23
C ALA A 138 20.59 2.19 1.16
N ILE A 139 20.16 0.96 1.48
CA ILE A 139 20.96 -0.01 2.26
C ILE A 139 22.20 -0.44 1.47
N GLU A 140 22.00 -0.93 0.25
CA GLU A 140 23.08 -1.45 -0.60
C GLU A 140 24.11 -0.38 -0.97
N SER A 141 23.67 0.89 -1.11
CA SER A 141 24.56 2.03 -1.34
C SER A 141 25.26 2.55 -0.08
N ASN A 142 25.05 1.92 1.08
CA ASN A 142 25.53 2.36 2.38
C ASN A 142 25.18 3.83 2.69
N LEU A 143 24.01 4.30 2.22
CA LEU A 143 23.59 5.70 2.36
C LEU A 143 23.45 6.12 3.82
N PHE A 144 23.11 5.18 4.70
CA PHE A 144 22.94 5.44 6.13
C PHE A 144 24.26 5.38 6.93
N HIS A 145 25.39 5.13 6.26
CA HIS A 145 26.76 5.16 6.78
C HIS A 145 27.04 4.24 8.00
N ASN A 146 26.09 3.42 8.43
CA ASN A 146 26.18 2.65 9.68
C ASN A 146 25.87 1.15 9.56
N GLY A 147 25.60 0.59 8.37
CA GLY A 147 25.58 -0.87 8.11
C GLY A 147 24.65 -1.78 8.95
N PHE A 148 24.02 -1.30 10.02
CA PHE A 148 23.26 -2.10 10.95
C PHE A 148 21.78 -1.83 10.80
N LEU A 149 21.08 -2.85 10.29
CA LEU A 149 19.68 -3.04 10.59
C LEU A 149 19.52 -3.21 12.11
N PRO A 150 18.43 -2.69 12.69
CA PRO A 150 17.42 -1.85 12.05
C PRO A 150 17.77 -0.36 12.04
N PHE A 151 17.40 0.34 10.95
CA PHE A 151 17.54 1.79 10.87
C PHE A 151 16.51 2.46 11.77
N GLU A 152 16.94 3.09 12.86
CA GLU A 152 16.05 3.77 13.81
C GLU A 152 15.18 4.88 13.17
N ARG A 153 15.57 5.41 12.00
CA ARG A 153 14.99 6.63 11.41
C ARG A 153 14.61 6.51 9.94
N ALA A 154 14.59 5.30 9.38
CA ALA A 154 14.19 5.07 8.00
C ALA A 154 13.21 3.89 7.91
N THR A 155 12.19 4.02 7.08
CA THR A 155 11.16 3.00 6.86
C THR A 155 10.61 3.12 5.43
N SER A 156 9.84 2.13 5.00
CA SER A 156 9.02 2.19 3.78
C SER A 156 7.54 2.41 4.10
N GLU A 157 6.83 3.04 3.17
CA GLU A 157 5.37 3.05 3.07
C GLU A 157 5.02 2.24 1.82
N ASP A 158 4.19 1.21 1.98
CA ASP A 158 4.06 0.13 0.99
C ASP A 158 2.67 0.01 0.36
N TYR A 159 1.74 0.91 0.69
CA TYR A 159 0.34 0.84 0.29
C TYR A 159 -0.12 1.98 -0.62
N ALA A 160 0.63 3.08 -0.74
CA ALA A 160 0.24 4.17 -1.62
C ALA A 160 0.25 3.73 -3.08
N MET A 161 -0.83 4.07 -3.79
CA MET A 161 -1.02 3.77 -5.22
C MET A 161 -0.91 5.01 -6.09
N ASP A 162 -0.81 6.21 -5.49
CA ASP A 162 -0.61 7.47 -6.19
C ASP A 162 0.06 8.53 -5.30
N SER A 163 0.30 9.70 -5.90
CA SER A 163 0.97 10.83 -5.25
C SER A 163 0.22 11.44 -4.06
N TYR A 164 -1.12 11.37 -4.04
CA TYR A 164 -1.89 11.87 -2.90
C TYR A 164 -1.71 10.93 -1.71
N GLN A 165 -1.85 9.63 -1.96
CA GLN A 165 -1.60 8.59 -0.96
C GLN A 165 -0.15 8.58 -0.51
N ASN A 166 0.83 8.82 -1.39
CA ASN A 166 2.23 8.94 -0.99
C ASN A 166 2.41 9.98 0.13
N LEU A 167 1.68 11.10 0.09
CA LEU A 167 1.74 12.12 1.13
C LEU A 167 0.97 11.69 2.38
N LEU A 168 -0.31 11.33 2.24
CA LEU A 168 -1.19 10.99 3.36
C LEU A 168 -0.74 9.74 4.12
N PHE A 169 -0.37 8.69 3.40
CA PHE A 169 0.04 7.42 4.02
C PHE A 169 1.43 7.53 4.64
N SER A 170 2.33 8.36 4.09
CA SER A 170 3.60 8.64 4.77
C SER A 170 3.39 9.38 6.10
N ILE A 171 2.41 10.30 6.18
CA ILE A 171 2.03 10.96 7.44
C ILE A 171 1.47 9.93 8.44
N ALA A 172 0.59 9.04 7.97
CA ALA A 172 0.02 7.99 8.82
C ALA A 172 1.09 6.98 9.29
N ARG A 173 2.00 6.58 8.41
CA ARG A 173 3.14 5.70 8.73
C ARG A 173 4.10 6.34 9.72
N TYR A 174 4.34 7.64 9.60
CA TYR A 174 5.12 8.40 10.58
C TYR A 174 4.47 8.36 11.96
N HIS A 175 3.15 8.59 12.04
CA HIS A 175 2.40 8.50 13.28
C HIS A 175 2.45 7.09 13.88
N GLU A 176 2.26 6.05 13.06
CA GLU A 176 2.32 4.65 13.47
C GLU A 176 3.66 4.27 14.11
N LEU A 177 4.77 4.85 13.65
CA LEU A 177 6.11 4.56 14.17
C LEU A 177 6.57 5.47 15.31
N THR A 178 6.06 6.70 15.39
CA THR A 178 6.55 7.71 16.35
C THR A 178 5.54 8.07 17.45
N GLY A 179 4.26 7.71 17.27
CA GLY A 179 3.16 8.12 18.13
C GLY A 179 2.75 9.59 18.00
N ALA A 180 3.33 10.35 17.06
CA ALA A 180 3.03 11.76 16.83
C ALA A 180 2.95 12.09 15.34
N TYR A 181 2.23 13.16 14.98
CA TYR A 181 2.23 13.68 13.60
C TYR A 181 3.45 14.60 13.38
N PRO A 182 4.01 14.68 12.15
CA PRO A 182 5.21 15.48 11.91
C PRO A 182 4.93 16.98 12.00
N GLU A 183 5.87 17.78 12.52
CA GLU A 183 5.76 19.25 12.51
C GLU A 183 6.09 19.82 11.12
N ASN A 184 7.02 19.21 10.39
CA ASN A 184 7.43 19.62 9.06
C ASN A 184 7.49 18.44 8.09
N ILE A 185 7.12 18.67 6.83
CA ILE A 185 7.24 17.69 5.75
C ILE A 185 8.21 18.21 4.69
N THR A 186 9.13 17.35 4.25
CA THR A 186 9.94 17.58 3.05
C THR A 186 9.73 16.44 2.07
N VAL A 187 9.28 16.74 0.86
CA VAL A 187 9.15 15.76 -0.22
C VAL A 187 10.33 15.92 -1.16
N ILE A 188 11.00 14.81 -1.48
CA ILE A 188 12.06 14.72 -2.49
C ILE A 188 11.51 13.88 -3.64
N GLY A 189 11.49 14.42 -4.86
CA GLY A 189 10.96 13.71 -6.02
C GLY A 189 11.23 14.46 -7.33
N TYR A 190 10.67 13.98 -8.44
CA TYR A 190 10.84 14.64 -9.73
C TYR A 190 10.23 16.05 -9.75
N GLU A 191 10.96 17.06 -10.21
CA GLU A 191 10.54 18.48 -10.21
C GLU A 191 9.22 18.69 -10.97
N MET A 192 8.99 17.98 -12.09
CA MET A 192 7.71 18.01 -12.81
C MET A 192 6.48 17.73 -11.94
N LYS A 193 6.62 17.03 -10.81
CA LYS A 193 5.51 16.73 -9.89
C LYS A 193 5.28 17.81 -8.84
N ARG A 194 6.23 18.74 -8.62
CA ARG A 194 6.19 19.76 -7.55
C ARG A 194 4.83 20.44 -7.51
N ARG A 195 4.40 20.94 -8.67
CA ARG A 195 3.18 21.73 -8.82
C ARG A 195 1.96 20.98 -8.31
N ARG A 196 1.82 19.69 -8.63
CA ARG A 196 0.71 18.85 -8.15
C ARG A 196 0.75 18.66 -6.63
N PHE A 197 1.92 18.50 -6.03
CA PHE A 197 2.03 18.40 -4.57
C PHE A 197 1.66 19.71 -3.88
N GLU A 198 2.23 20.83 -4.33
CA GLU A 198 2.07 22.14 -3.68
C GLU A 198 0.69 22.77 -3.94
N GLU A 199 0.12 22.62 -5.14
CA GLU A 199 -1.15 23.25 -5.53
C GLU A 199 -2.39 22.37 -5.30
N LEU A 200 -2.24 21.04 -5.23
CA LEU A 200 -3.39 20.11 -5.13
C LEU A 200 -3.35 19.27 -3.86
N HIS A 201 -2.29 18.49 -3.64
CA HIS A 201 -2.25 17.56 -2.48
C HIS A 201 -2.13 18.29 -1.14
N LEU A 202 -1.27 19.31 -1.08
CA LEU A 202 -1.06 20.08 0.13
C LEU A 202 -2.34 20.82 0.56
N PRO A 203 -3.09 21.50 -0.34
CA PRO A 203 -4.40 22.06 -0.01
C PRO A 203 -5.46 21.01 0.34
N ALA A 204 -5.47 19.84 -0.29
CA ALA A 204 -6.40 18.76 0.05
C ALA A 204 -6.27 18.30 1.51
N LEU A 205 -5.04 18.33 2.02
CA LEU A 205 -4.70 18.07 3.41
C LEU A 205 -4.79 19.34 4.29
N ARG A 206 -5.02 20.53 3.75
CA ARG A 206 -4.91 21.79 4.52
C ARG A 206 -3.61 21.87 5.33
N TRP A 207 -2.51 21.31 4.80
CA TRP A 207 -1.23 21.34 5.49
C TRP A 207 -0.62 22.74 5.38
N PRO A 208 -0.07 23.32 6.47
CA PRO A 208 0.47 24.68 6.41
C PRO A 208 1.68 24.80 5.48
N LYS A 209 1.64 25.80 4.59
CA LYS A 209 2.65 25.99 3.54
C LYS A 209 4.05 26.26 4.10
N ASP A 210 4.13 26.97 5.21
CA ASP A 210 5.38 27.27 5.95
C ASP A 210 6.02 26.02 6.57
N ARG A 211 5.24 24.94 6.74
CA ARG A 211 5.70 23.65 7.27
C ARG A 211 5.89 22.59 6.18
N PHE A 212 5.92 22.98 4.91
CA PHE A 212 6.13 22.09 3.78
C PHE A 212 7.27 22.56 2.87
N LYS A 213 8.07 21.63 2.38
CA LYS A 213 9.13 21.89 1.38
C LYS A 213 9.14 20.79 0.33
N TYR A 214 9.21 21.18 -0.94
CA TYR A 214 9.47 20.25 -2.04
C TYR A 214 10.89 20.47 -2.59
N ILE A 215 11.66 19.39 -2.71
CA ILE A 215 12.97 19.35 -3.34
C ILE A 215 12.81 18.54 -4.61
N GLY A 216 12.79 19.24 -5.75
CA GLY A 216 12.70 18.59 -7.04
C GLY A 216 14.05 18.20 -7.60
N ILE A 217 14.06 17.06 -8.27
CA ILE A 217 15.18 16.51 -9.02
C ILE A 217 14.72 16.45 -10.48
N ASP A 218 15.49 17.03 -11.39
CA ASP A 218 15.24 16.91 -12.81
C ASP A 218 16.31 16.04 -13.47
N GLU A 219 15.90 15.30 -14.49
CA GLU A 219 16.82 14.58 -15.36
C GLU A 219 17.64 15.57 -16.20
N GLN A 220 18.86 15.17 -16.56
CA GLN A 220 19.65 15.95 -17.52
C GLN A 220 19.07 15.76 -18.93
N GLY A 221 18.82 16.86 -19.65
CA GLY A 221 18.35 16.85 -21.04
C GLY A 221 17.05 17.64 -21.25
N ASP A 222 16.37 17.38 -22.38
CA ASP A 222 15.05 17.96 -22.67
C ASP A 222 13.97 17.21 -21.88
N THR A 223 13.30 17.92 -20.97
CA THR A 223 12.24 17.39 -20.10
C THR A 223 10.83 17.77 -20.56
N THR A 224 10.68 18.44 -21.70
CA THR A 224 9.39 19.01 -22.15
C THR A 224 8.26 17.98 -22.22
N MET A 225 8.56 16.78 -22.73
CA MET A 225 7.57 15.71 -22.86
C MET A 225 7.16 15.11 -21.52
N GLN A 226 8.09 14.99 -20.57
CA GLN A 226 7.82 14.52 -19.21
C GLN A 226 6.87 15.49 -18.50
N TYR A 227 7.14 16.80 -18.58
CA TYR A 227 6.27 17.83 -17.99
C TYR A 227 4.88 17.86 -18.64
N LYS A 228 4.80 17.75 -19.97
CA LYS A 228 3.52 17.66 -20.66
C LYS A 228 2.72 16.42 -20.23
N GLY A 229 3.39 15.27 -20.18
CA GLY A 229 2.80 14.01 -19.74
C GLY A 229 2.32 14.03 -18.28
N GLU A 230 3.10 14.64 -17.37
CA GLU A 230 2.70 14.86 -15.97
C GLU A 230 1.44 15.72 -15.89
N ASN A 231 1.43 16.84 -16.61
CA ASN A 231 0.32 17.78 -16.57
C ASN A 231 -0.98 17.14 -17.09
N GLU A 232 -0.92 16.47 -18.24
CA GLU A 232 -2.10 15.86 -18.88
C GLU A 232 -2.62 14.64 -18.12
N ASN A 233 -1.72 13.77 -17.65
CA ASN A 233 -2.11 12.47 -17.08
C ASN A 233 -2.25 12.47 -15.56
N ALA A 234 -1.76 13.50 -14.88
CA ALA A 234 -1.70 13.57 -13.43
C ALA A 234 -2.25 14.89 -12.89
N PHE A 235 -1.65 16.04 -13.20
CA PHE A 235 -2.09 17.33 -12.66
C PHE A 235 -3.55 17.65 -12.99
N LEU A 236 -3.93 17.62 -14.27
CA LEU A 236 -5.30 17.95 -14.71
C LEU A 236 -6.38 16.98 -14.18
N PRO A 237 -6.13 15.66 -14.09
CA PRO A 237 -7.04 14.76 -13.39
C PRO A 237 -7.20 15.10 -11.90
N PHE A 238 -6.11 15.32 -11.17
CA PHE A 238 -6.19 15.66 -9.74
C PHE A 238 -6.78 17.05 -9.51
N SER A 239 -6.69 17.99 -10.45
CA SER A 239 -7.34 19.29 -10.32
C SER A 239 -8.86 19.21 -10.41
N LYS A 240 -9.41 18.08 -10.91
CA LYS A 240 -10.85 17.81 -10.99
C LYS A 240 -11.34 16.89 -9.88
N ASP A 241 -10.46 16.06 -9.33
CA ASP A 241 -10.73 15.12 -8.25
C ASP A 241 -9.52 15.11 -7.31
N ILE A 242 -9.51 16.08 -6.38
CA ILE A 242 -8.34 16.38 -5.53
C ILE A 242 -7.94 15.22 -4.61
N TYR A 243 -8.89 14.33 -4.28
CA TYR A 243 -8.67 13.14 -3.46
C TYR A 243 -8.42 11.87 -4.29
N GLY A 244 -8.54 11.94 -5.61
CA GLY A 244 -8.32 10.82 -6.53
C GLY A 244 -9.28 9.64 -6.34
N CYS A 245 -10.46 9.88 -5.79
CA CYS A 245 -11.42 8.84 -5.41
C CYS A 245 -12.56 8.63 -6.42
N HIS A 246 -12.51 9.30 -7.58
CA HIS A 246 -13.53 9.22 -8.64
C HIS A 246 -12.98 8.74 -9.98
N ASP A 247 -13.89 8.20 -10.81
CA ASP A 247 -13.73 7.93 -12.24
C ASP A 247 -12.33 7.41 -12.65
N LEU A 248 -11.58 8.23 -13.39
CA LEU A 248 -10.28 7.92 -13.96
C LEU A 248 -9.22 7.60 -12.89
N LEU A 249 -9.15 8.40 -11.82
CA LEU A 249 -8.13 8.24 -10.79
C LEU A 249 -8.44 7.02 -9.92
N LEU A 250 -9.71 6.78 -9.61
CA LEU A 250 -10.14 5.56 -8.93
C LEU A 250 -9.85 4.31 -9.78
N ALA A 251 -10.10 4.37 -11.09
CA ALA A 251 -9.77 3.26 -11.99
C ALA A 251 -8.25 2.98 -12.01
N LYS A 252 -7.42 4.04 -12.06
CA LYS A 252 -5.95 3.91 -11.94
C LYS A 252 -5.55 3.27 -10.61
N ARG A 253 -6.13 3.69 -9.47
CA ARG A 253 -5.87 3.07 -8.16
C ARG A 253 -6.22 1.58 -8.14
N ARG A 254 -7.41 1.22 -8.63
CA ARG A 254 -7.85 -0.18 -8.70
C ARG A 254 -6.92 -1.05 -9.55
N HIS A 255 -6.47 -0.52 -10.69
CA HIS A 255 -5.54 -1.23 -11.57
C HIS A 255 -4.17 -1.46 -10.91
N ARG A 256 -3.71 -0.52 -10.07
CA ARG A 256 -2.44 -0.60 -9.34
C ARG A 256 -2.50 -1.44 -8.05
N ASN A 257 -3.63 -2.08 -7.75
CA ASN A 257 -3.78 -2.96 -6.59
C ASN A 257 -4.28 -4.35 -6.99
N PRO A 258 -3.54 -5.08 -7.85
CA PRO A 258 -3.96 -6.40 -8.32
C PRO A 258 -4.10 -7.40 -7.15
N SER A 259 -3.26 -7.28 -6.13
CA SER A 259 -3.26 -8.09 -4.91
C SER A 259 -4.32 -7.69 -3.89
N ARG A 260 -5.12 -6.65 -4.16
CA ARG A 260 -6.22 -6.16 -3.31
C ARG A 260 -5.79 -5.93 -1.86
N ARG A 261 -4.61 -5.33 -1.67
CA ARG A 261 -4.08 -4.95 -0.36
C ARG A 261 -4.89 -3.82 0.26
N PHE A 262 -4.94 -3.81 1.59
CA PHE A 262 -5.55 -2.76 2.40
C PHE A 262 -4.52 -2.20 3.38
N HIS A 263 -4.45 -0.88 3.49
CA HIS A 263 -3.54 -0.22 4.43
C HIS A 263 -4.06 -0.33 5.88
N PRO A 264 -3.18 -0.35 6.89
CA PRO A 264 -3.58 -0.51 8.30
C PRO A 264 -4.01 0.80 8.97
N TYR A 265 -3.89 1.95 8.30
CA TYR A 265 -3.99 3.28 8.92
C TYR A 265 -5.33 3.65 9.57
N HIS A 266 -6.43 2.92 9.29
CA HIS A 266 -7.67 3.07 10.06
C HIS A 266 -7.51 2.65 11.53
N ILE A 267 -6.56 1.76 11.82
CA ILE A 267 -6.27 1.24 13.16
C ILE A 267 -5.11 2.02 13.78
N SER A 268 -4.03 2.26 13.03
CA SER A 268 -2.82 2.89 13.56
C SER A 268 -2.80 4.42 13.54
N ALA A 269 -3.74 5.06 12.82
CA ALA A 269 -3.92 6.52 12.80
C ALA A 269 -5.43 6.87 12.82
N PRO A 270 -6.15 6.53 13.90
CA PRO A 270 -7.60 6.66 13.95
C PRO A 270 -8.09 8.10 13.77
N GLU A 271 -7.29 9.11 14.14
CA GLU A 271 -7.59 10.53 13.95
C GLU A 271 -7.68 10.91 12.46
N LEU A 272 -7.03 10.15 11.57
CA LEU A 272 -7.10 10.34 10.13
C LEU A 272 -8.28 9.61 9.48
N THR A 273 -9.03 8.77 10.21
CA THR A 273 -10.12 7.93 9.65
C THR A 273 -11.11 8.74 8.82
N GLY A 274 -11.52 9.92 9.30
CA GLY A 274 -12.46 10.76 8.56
C GLY A 274 -11.90 11.27 7.23
N LEU A 275 -10.60 11.61 7.20
CA LEU A 275 -9.91 12.02 5.97
C LEU A 275 -9.64 10.82 5.04
N LEU A 276 -9.26 9.66 5.59
CA LEU A 276 -9.03 8.43 4.83
C LEU A 276 -10.31 7.96 4.12
N ASN A 277 -11.47 8.18 4.73
CA ASN A 277 -12.78 7.86 4.17
C ASN A 277 -13.42 9.02 3.40
N TRP A 278 -12.75 10.17 3.30
CA TRP A 278 -13.30 11.33 2.62
C TRP A 278 -13.26 11.15 1.11
N CYS A 279 -14.45 11.16 0.51
CA CYS A 279 -14.62 11.23 -0.93
C CYS A 279 -15.84 12.14 -1.20
N PRO A 280 -15.63 13.40 -1.62
CA PRO A 280 -16.71 14.37 -1.71
C PRO A 280 -17.64 14.01 -2.88
N GLY A 281 -18.94 13.88 -2.60
CA GLY A 281 -19.94 13.54 -3.60
C GLY A 281 -20.20 14.65 -4.63
N TYR A 282 -20.87 14.28 -5.72
CA TYR A 282 -21.15 15.18 -6.86
C TYR A 282 -21.78 16.53 -6.47
N GLN A 283 -22.64 16.55 -5.45
CA GLN A 283 -23.32 17.77 -4.98
C GLN A 283 -22.39 18.79 -4.32
N ALA A 284 -21.35 18.32 -3.60
CA ALA A 284 -20.35 19.19 -2.97
C ALA A 284 -19.25 19.61 -3.96
N GLY A 285 -19.15 18.90 -5.09
CA GLY A 285 -18.04 18.98 -6.05
C GLY A 285 -16.87 18.11 -5.61
N TYR A 286 -16.23 17.43 -6.56
CA TYR A 286 -15.14 16.48 -6.30
C TYR A 286 -13.87 17.10 -5.67
N ASN A 287 -13.83 18.43 -5.59
CA ASN A 287 -12.77 19.19 -4.93
C ASN A 287 -13.17 19.76 -3.57
N ALA A 288 -14.33 19.41 -3.03
CA ALA A 288 -14.74 19.88 -1.71
C ALA A 288 -13.74 19.37 -0.65
N ILE A 289 -13.13 20.32 0.06
CA ILE A 289 -12.11 20.03 1.06
C ILE A 289 -12.75 19.37 2.28
N TYR A 290 -12.08 18.35 2.82
CA TYR A 290 -12.48 17.66 4.02
C TYR A 290 -12.71 18.64 5.19
N PRO A 291 -13.94 18.71 5.75
CA PRO A 291 -14.28 19.72 6.75
C PRO A 291 -13.92 19.31 8.18
N GLY A 292 -13.64 18.03 8.43
CA GLY A 292 -13.40 17.51 9.79
C GLY A 292 -12.08 17.99 10.38
N HIS A 293 -11.84 17.72 11.66
CA HIS A 293 -10.59 18.07 12.32
C HIS A 293 -9.39 17.31 11.72
N LEU A 294 -8.22 17.95 11.66
CA LEU A 294 -6.95 17.33 11.26
C LEU A 294 -5.94 17.55 12.39
N PRO A 295 -5.10 16.55 12.71
CA PRO A 295 -4.29 16.56 13.94
C PRO A 295 -3.03 17.44 13.88
N TRP A 296 -2.82 18.19 12.80
CA TRP A 296 -1.67 19.08 12.60
C TRP A 296 -2.01 20.56 12.72
#